data_AF-A0A8J6WML7-F1
#
_entry.id   AF-A0A8J6WML7-F1
#
_cell.length_a   1.000
_cell.length_b   1.000
_cell.length_c   1.000
_cell.angle_alpha   90.00
_cell.angle_beta   90.00
_cell.angle_gamma   90.00
#
_symmetry.space_group_name_H-M   'P 1'
#
loop_
_entity.id
_entity.type
_entity.pdbx_description
1 polymer ?
#
loop_
_entity_poly.entity_id
_entity_poly.type
_entity_poly.pdbx_seq_one_letter_code
_entity_poly.pdbx_strand_id
1 'polypeptide(L)'
;MGRRIVSEQLESGAALNVPPDDYASRLIKYIPTEGVGYWLAVSGIIQSGGDDIPQAGLLWLFFVIGLVVTFLWLRRQTREPGKRTAWTQIWLACGAFVVWVFAAGGPFAASFDWYRPLYGSLALITYTALIGFVIPPEK
;
A
#
# COMPACT_ATOMS: atom_id res chain seq x y z
N MET A 1 -13.39 3.19 -12.06
CA MET A 1 -13.24 4.03 -10.85
C MET A 1 -11.87 4.68 -10.87
N GLY A 2 -11.78 5.99 -10.65
CA GLY A 2 -10.49 6.68 -10.47
C GLY A 2 -9.84 6.26 -9.15
N ARG A 3 -8.50 6.19 -9.10
CA ARG A 3 -7.78 5.76 -7.89
C ARG A 3 -7.77 6.83 -6.81
N ARG A 4 -7.95 8.11 -7.14
CA ARG A 4 -8.04 9.21 -6.18
C ARG A 4 -9.32 9.11 -5.33
N ILE A 5 -9.19 9.33 -4.03
CA ILE A 5 -10.34 9.42 -3.13
C ILE A 5 -11.04 10.77 -3.33
N VAL A 6 -12.37 10.73 -3.47
CA VAL A 6 -13.25 11.90 -3.56
C VAL A 6 -13.90 12.10 -2.19
N SER A 7 -13.44 13.10 -1.43
CA SER A 7 -13.91 13.36 -0.06
C SER A 7 -15.07 14.38 0.00
N GLU A 8 -15.15 15.34 -0.93
CA GLU A 8 -16.25 16.31 -1.04
C GLU A 8 -16.44 16.72 -2.52
N GLN A 9 -17.67 17.03 -2.93
CA GLN A 9 -17.97 17.63 -4.24
C GLN A 9 -18.61 19.01 -4.03
N LEU A 10 -18.01 20.06 -4.59
CA LEU A 10 -18.64 21.38 -4.69
C LEU A 10 -19.56 21.36 -5.92
N GLU A 11 -20.86 21.55 -5.69
CA GLU A 11 -21.95 21.57 -6.67
C GLU A 11 -21.86 22.75 -7.65
N SER A 12 -20.83 22.81 -8.49
CA SER A 12 -20.77 23.80 -9.58
C SER A 12 -20.26 23.20 -10.89
N GLY A 13 -21.20 22.69 -11.68
CA GLY A 13 -21.06 22.57 -13.14
C GLY A 13 -20.77 21.18 -13.70
N ALA A 14 -21.80 20.58 -14.31
CA ALA A 14 -21.78 19.65 -15.46
C ALA A 14 -20.83 18.43 -15.49
N ALA A 15 -20.13 18.09 -14.40
CA ALA A 15 -19.42 16.81 -14.29
C ALA A 15 -20.36 15.75 -13.71
N LEU A 16 -20.31 14.54 -14.28
CA LEU A 16 -21.06 13.35 -13.84
C LEU A 16 -21.06 13.27 -12.30
N ASN A 17 -22.25 13.12 -11.72
CA ASN A 17 -22.50 13.12 -10.28
C ASN A 17 -21.86 11.88 -9.63
N VAL A 18 -20.56 11.94 -9.32
CA VAL A 18 -19.82 10.85 -8.68
C VAL A 18 -19.89 11.06 -7.17
N PRO A 19 -20.69 10.27 -6.45
CA PRO A 19 -20.85 10.45 -5.01
C PRO A 19 -19.50 10.32 -4.28
N PRO A 20 -19.33 11.02 -3.13
CA PRO A 20 -18.16 10.87 -2.27
C PRO A 20 -17.89 9.40 -1.93
N ASP A 21 -16.62 9.03 -1.82
CA ASP A 21 -16.25 7.65 -1.52
C ASP A 21 -16.68 7.27 -0.10
N ASP A 22 -17.48 6.20 -0.03
CA ASP A 22 -17.84 5.55 1.22
C ASP A 22 -16.63 4.80 1.83
N TYR A 23 -16.83 4.26 3.04
CA TYR A 23 -15.77 3.54 3.75
C TYR A 23 -15.15 2.41 2.91
N ALA A 24 -15.97 1.61 2.23
CA ALA A 24 -15.52 0.49 1.41
C ALA A 24 -14.68 0.97 0.22
N SER A 25 -15.13 2.04 -0.46
CA SER A 25 -14.41 2.63 -1.59
C SER A 25 -13.06 3.21 -1.16
N ARG A 26 -13.00 3.90 -0.01
CA ARG A 26 -11.73 4.41 0.56
C ARG A 26 -10.77 3.28 0.90
N LEU A 27 -11.27 2.24 1.58
CA LEU A 27 -10.47 1.08 1.96
C LEU A 27 -9.81 0.42 0.75
N ILE A 28 -10.59 0.17 -0.31
CA ILE A 28 -10.07 -0.42 -1.56
C ILE A 28 -9.03 0.49 -2.21
N LYS A 29 -9.23 1.81 -2.21
CA LYS A 29 -8.30 2.79 -2.80
C LYS A 29 -6.98 2.96 -2.02
N TYR A 30 -6.98 2.66 -0.73
CA TYR A 30 -5.77 2.69 0.10
C TYR A 30 -4.93 1.43 -0.02
N ILE A 31 -5.49 0.28 -0.42
CA ILE A 31 -4.74 -0.97 -0.55
C ILE A 31 -3.94 -0.95 -1.88
N PRO A 32 -2.60 -1.01 -1.84
CA PRO A 32 -1.78 -1.04 -3.04
C PRO A 32 -1.68 -2.48 -3.59
N THR A 33 -2.76 -3.00 -4.17
CA THR A 33 -2.81 -4.39 -4.65
C THR A 33 -1.66 -4.76 -5.59
N GLU A 34 -1.28 -3.85 -6.49
CA GLU A 34 -0.11 -4.00 -7.37
C GLU A 34 1.19 -4.24 -6.59
N GLY A 35 1.44 -3.44 -5.55
CA GLY A 35 2.64 -3.57 -4.70
C GLY A 35 2.62 -4.87 -3.92
N VAL A 36 1.47 -5.25 -3.36
CA VAL A 36 1.30 -6.53 -2.65
C VAL A 36 1.56 -7.71 -3.58
N GLY A 37 1.00 -7.70 -4.80
CA GLY A 37 1.22 -8.74 -5.80
C GLY A 37 2.69 -8.86 -6.21
N TYR A 38 3.36 -7.73 -6.44
CA TYR A 38 4.80 -7.68 -6.67
C TYR A 38 5.59 -8.35 -5.53
N TRP A 39 5.27 -7.98 -4.28
CA TRP A 39 5.97 -8.52 -3.12
C TRP A 39 5.81 -10.03 -3.02
N LEU A 40 4.59 -10.55 -3.12
CA LEU A 40 4.31 -11.99 -3.02
C LEU A 40 5.04 -12.80 -4.09
N ALA A 41 5.08 -12.30 -5.33
CA ALA A 41 5.78 -12.95 -6.42
C ALA A 41 7.29 -12.99 -6.16
N VAL A 42 7.89 -11.86 -5.80
CA VAL A 42 9.33 -11.77 -5.55
C VAL A 42 9.75 -12.58 -4.33
N SER A 43 9.00 -12.48 -3.22
CA SER A 43 9.32 -13.23 -2.00
C SER A 43 9.22 -14.73 -2.23
N GLY A 44 8.22 -15.20 -2.98
CA GLY A 44 8.07 -16.61 -3.33
C GLY A 44 9.25 -17.12 -4.16
N ILE A 45 9.69 -16.34 -5.15
CA ILE A 45 10.86 -16.69 -5.98
C ILE A 45 12.14 -16.76 -5.13
N ILE A 46 12.40 -15.75 -4.30
CA ILE A 46 13.62 -15.71 -3.47
C ILE A 46 13.65 -16.89 -2.49
N GLN A 47 12.53 -17.20 -1.84
CA GLN A 47 12.43 -18.31 -0.89
C GLN A 47 12.58 -19.68 -1.57
N SER A 48 12.27 -19.78 -2.86
CA SER A 48 12.48 -21.01 -3.66
C SER A 48 13.92 -21.21 -4.14
N GLY A 49 14.79 -20.21 -3.98
CA GLY A 49 16.14 -20.17 -4.57
C GLY A 49 17.20 -21.07 -3.89
N GLY A 50 16.84 -21.82 -2.86
CA GLY A 50 17.78 -22.63 -2.07
C GLY A 50 18.60 -21.83 -1.05
N ASP A 51 19.40 -22.54 -0.26
CA ASP A 51 20.14 -21.98 0.89
C ASP A 51 21.45 -21.26 0.50
N ASP A 52 21.95 -21.50 -0.73
CA ASP A 52 23.19 -20.88 -1.23
C ASP A 52 23.02 -19.39 -1.59
N ILE A 53 21.79 -18.89 -1.59
CA ILE A 53 21.46 -17.51 -1.96
C ILE A 53 21.26 -16.67 -0.68
N PRO A 54 21.82 -15.45 -0.60
CA PRO A 54 21.60 -14.55 0.54
C PRO A 54 20.17 -13.99 0.53
N GLN A 55 19.20 -14.80 0.92
CA GLN A 55 17.76 -14.51 0.85
C GLN A 55 17.41 -13.21 1.60
N ALA A 56 17.94 -13.01 2.81
CA ALA A 56 17.68 -11.81 3.60
C ALA A 56 18.08 -10.52 2.86
N GLY A 57 19.26 -10.51 2.23
CA GLY A 57 19.75 -9.35 1.47
C GLY A 57 18.89 -9.04 0.25
N LEU A 58 18.46 -10.08 -0.49
CA LEU A 58 17.56 -9.92 -1.63
C LEU A 58 16.17 -9.45 -1.19
N LEU A 59 15.62 -10.01 -0.11
CA LEU A 59 14.33 -9.58 0.43
C LEU A 59 14.36 -8.10 0.83
N TRP A 60 15.44 -7.61 1.45
CA TRP A 60 15.62 -6.19 1.76
C TRP A 60 15.73 -5.32 0.50
N LEU A 61 16.54 -5.74 -0.47
CA LEU A 61 16.72 -5.01 -1.72
C LEU A 61 15.39 -4.84 -2.46
N PHE A 62 14.67 -5.94 -2.67
CA PHE A 62 13.39 -5.92 -3.38
C PHE A 62 12.26 -5.30 -2.55
N PHE A 63 12.34 -5.32 -1.21
CA PHE A 63 11.43 -4.54 -0.36
C PHE A 63 11.58 -3.04 -0.62
N VAL A 64 12.82 -2.52 -0.64
CA VAL A 64 13.08 -1.10 -0.92
C VAL A 64 12.67 -0.73 -2.34
N ILE A 65 12.99 -1.57 -3.33
CA ILE A 65 12.55 -1.37 -4.72
C ILE A 65 11.03 -1.34 -4.79
N GLY A 66 10.34 -2.32 -4.19
CA GLY A 66 8.88 -2.39 -4.15
C GLY A 66 8.25 -1.17 -3.50
N LEU A 67 8.83 -0.66 -2.41
CA LEU A 67 8.34 0.54 -1.73
C LEU A 67 8.49 1.78 -2.62
N VAL A 68 9.65 1.97 -3.25
CA VAL A 68 9.92 3.10 -4.15
C VAL A 68 9.02 3.05 -5.38
N VAL A 69 8.88 1.88 -6.01
CA VAL A 69 8.01 1.68 -7.17
C VAL A 69 6.54 1.94 -6.79
N THR A 70 6.08 1.41 -5.66
CA THR A 70 4.72 1.65 -5.15
C THR A 70 4.47 3.13 -4.93
N PHE A 71 5.41 3.84 -4.30
CA PHE A 71 5.32 5.28 -4.07
C PHE A 71 5.25 6.08 -5.38
N LEU A 72 6.16 5.82 -6.32
CA LEU A 72 6.22 6.52 -7.60
C LEU A 72 4.98 6.23 -8.46
N TRP A 73 4.52 4.98 -8.46
CA TRP A 73 3.33 4.56 -9.17
C TRP A 73 2.08 5.24 -8.63
N LEU A 74 1.86 5.20 -7.31
CA LEU A 74 0.72 5.88 -6.70
C LEU A 74 0.77 7.39 -6.92
N ARG A 75 1.95 8.02 -6.79
CA ARG A 75 2.11 9.45 -7.08
C ARG A 75 1.70 9.80 -8.51
N ARG A 76 1.99 8.92 -9.48
CA ARG A 76 1.55 9.10 -10.87
C ARG A 76 0.05 8.87 -11.02
N GLN A 77 -0.52 7.90 -10.30
CA GLN A 77 -1.92 7.51 -10.44
C GLN A 77 -2.91 8.41 -9.68
N THR A 78 -2.49 9.07 -8.60
CA THR A 78 -3.31 10.03 -7.84
C THR A 78 -3.14 11.47 -8.33
N ARG A 79 -2.30 11.70 -9.36
CA ARG A 79 -2.10 13.01 -9.97
C ARG A 79 -3.27 13.33 -10.90
N GLU A 80 -3.98 14.41 -10.58
CA GLU A 80 -5.01 14.99 -11.42
C GLU A 80 -4.61 16.43 -11.79
N PRO A 81 -4.73 16.85 -13.07
CA PRO A 81 -4.46 18.23 -13.46
C PRO A 81 -5.33 19.21 -12.66
N GLY A 82 -4.70 20.22 -12.06
CA GLY A 82 -5.41 21.26 -11.29
C GLY A 82 -5.72 20.93 -9.83
N LYS A 83 -5.39 19.72 -9.32
CA LYS A 83 -5.60 19.34 -7.92
C LYS A 83 -4.29 19.13 -7.15
N ARG A 84 -4.34 19.25 -5.83
CA ARG A 84 -3.16 18.99 -4.98
C ARG A 84 -2.77 17.52 -5.04
N THR A 85 -1.48 17.23 -4.83
CA THR A 85 -1.02 15.83 -4.74
C THR A 85 -1.63 15.19 -3.50
N ALA A 86 -2.23 14.00 -3.65
CA ALA A 86 -2.92 13.27 -2.57
C ALA A 86 -1.91 12.57 -1.64
N TRP A 87 -1.17 13.36 -0.87
CA TRP A 87 -0.10 12.86 0.01
C TRP A 87 -0.61 11.88 1.05
N THR A 88 -1.74 12.17 1.70
CA THR A 88 -2.36 11.25 2.67
C THR A 88 -2.62 9.87 2.05
N GLN A 89 -3.11 9.83 0.82
CA GLN A 89 -3.35 8.57 0.13
C GLN A 89 -2.08 7.81 -0.22
N ILE A 90 -1.04 8.53 -0.68
CA ILE A 90 0.25 7.92 -1.01
C ILE A 90 0.89 7.33 0.25
N TRP A 91 0.93 8.09 1.36
CA TRP A 91 1.55 7.63 2.60
C TRP A 91 0.80 6.47 3.24
N LEU A 92 -0.53 6.51 3.29
CA LEU A 92 -1.32 5.41 3.84
C LEU A 92 -1.18 4.12 3.02
N ALA A 93 -1.07 4.24 1.69
CA ALA A 93 -0.84 3.10 0.84
C ALA A 93 0.60 2.56 0.95
N CYS A 94 1.61 3.43 1.06
CA CYS A 94 2.97 2.99 1.35
C CYS A 94 3.05 2.28 2.71
N GLY A 95 2.38 2.82 3.74
CA GLY A 95 2.24 2.14 5.04
C GLY A 95 1.54 0.80 4.91
N ALA A 96 0.46 0.71 4.11
CA ALA A 96 -0.22 -0.54 3.84
C ALA A 96 0.71 -1.58 3.23
N PHE A 97 1.52 -1.18 2.24
CA PHE A 97 2.52 -2.05 1.63
C PHE A 97 3.51 -2.58 2.68
N VAL A 98 4.08 -1.71 3.53
CA VAL A 98 5.01 -2.13 4.59
C VAL A 98 4.35 -3.13 5.54
N VAL A 99 3.12 -2.87 5.98
CA VAL A 99 2.39 -3.78 6.86
C VAL A 99 2.12 -5.12 6.19
N TRP A 100 1.81 -5.12 4.89
CA TRP A 100 1.66 -6.35 4.11
C TRP A 100 2.96 -7.16 4.02
N VAL A 101 4.10 -6.49 3.75
CA VAL A 101 5.41 -7.15 3.75
C VAL A 101 5.77 -7.71 5.13
N PHE A 102 5.45 -6.94 6.18
CA PHE A 102 5.64 -7.36 7.56
C PHE A 102 4.74 -8.55 7.92
N ALA A 103 3.52 -8.63 7.40
CA ALA A 103 2.62 -9.77 7.60
C ALA A 103 3.03 -11.03 6.84
N ALA A 104 3.59 -10.87 5.64
CA ALA A 104 4.08 -11.96 4.82
C ALA A 104 5.39 -12.59 5.32
N GLY A 105 5.94 -12.12 6.45
CA GLY A 105 7.19 -12.66 6.98
C GLY A 105 8.38 -12.39 6.06
N GLY A 106 8.44 -11.19 5.47
CA GLY A 106 9.47 -10.81 4.49
C GLY A 106 10.88 -10.68 5.06
N PRO A 107 11.61 -9.57 4.78
CA PRO A 107 12.98 -9.42 5.25
C PRO A 107 13.08 -9.45 6.79
N PHE A 108 11.99 -9.12 7.47
CA PHE A 108 11.88 -9.11 8.93
C PHE A 108 12.01 -10.50 9.56
N ALA A 109 11.36 -11.52 9.00
CA ALA A 109 11.45 -12.89 9.53
C ALA A 109 12.85 -13.47 9.32
N ALA A 110 13.50 -13.11 8.21
CA ALA A 110 14.84 -13.57 7.88
C ALA A 110 15.96 -12.85 8.66
N SER A 111 15.69 -11.67 9.22
CA SER A 111 16.72 -10.82 9.85
C SER A 111 16.55 -10.66 11.37
N PHE A 112 15.37 -10.95 11.93
CA PHE A 112 15.07 -10.67 13.34
C PHE A 112 14.53 -11.89 14.09
N ASP A 113 15.26 -12.35 15.10
CA ASP A 113 14.87 -13.51 15.92
C ASP A 113 13.60 -13.28 16.77
N TRP A 114 13.28 -12.02 17.06
CA TRP A 114 12.07 -11.66 17.81
C TRP A 114 10.80 -11.68 16.96
N TYR A 115 10.94 -11.69 15.62
CA TYR A 115 9.80 -11.64 14.73
C TYR A 115 8.98 -12.92 14.83
N ARG A 116 7.67 -12.76 15.04
CA ARG A 116 6.70 -13.84 14.95
C ARG A 116 5.64 -13.47 13.92
N PRO A 117 5.22 -14.39 13.03
CA PRO A 117 4.16 -14.14 12.06
C PRO A 117 2.87 -13.58 12.69
N LEU A 118 2.57 -13.95 13.93
CA LEU A 118 1.47 -13.42 14.73
C LEU A 118 1.45 -11.88 14.77
N TYR A 119 2.58 -11.23 15.00
CA TYR A 119 2.67 -9.77 15.07
C TYR A 119 2.37 -9.14 13.72
N GLY A 120 2.85 -9.78 12.64
CA GLY A 120 2.56 -9.38 11.27
C GLY A 120 1.06 -9.44 10.95
N SER A 121 0.41 -10.55 11.27
CA SER A 121 -1.02 -10.72 11.03
C SER A 121 -1.88 -9.73 11.85
N LEU A 122 -1.57 -9.54 13.13
CA LEU A 122 -2.28 -8.59 14.00
C LEU A 122 -2.13 -7.15 13.50
N ALA A 123 -0.93 -6.77 13.08
CA ALA A 123 -0.67 -5.47 12.49
C ALA A 123 -1.47 -5.28 11.18
N LEU A 124 -1.51 -6.29 10.32
CA LEU A 124 -2.26 -6.24 9.06
C LEU A 124 -3.76 -6.05 9.27
N ILE A 125 -4.38 -6.88 10.12
CA ILE A 125 -5.82 -6.81 10.40
C ILE A 125 -6.18 -5.43 11.00
N THR A 126 -5.39 -4.98 11.97
CA THR A 126 -5.64 -3.71 12.65
C THR A 126 -5.46 -2.54 11.70
N TYR A 127 -4.38 -2.53 10.92
CA TYR A 127 -4.10 -1.47 9.95
C TYR A 127 -5.18 -1.40 8.88
N THR A 128 -5.53 -2.52 8.25
CA THR A 128 -6.59 -2.56 7.22
C THR A 128 -7.95 -2.12 7.76
N ALA A 129 -8.31 -2.45 9.00
CA ALA A 129 -9.53 -1.94 9.61
C ALA A 129 -9.50 -0.42 9.85
N LEU A 130 -8.35 0.14 10.23
CA LEU A 130 -8.24 1.55 10.60
C LEU A 130 -8.11 2.49 9.41
N ILE A 131 -7.42 2.10 8.33
CA ILE A 131 -7.14 3.03 7.22
C ILE A 131 -8.38 3.56 6.51
N GLY A 132 -9.47 2.79 6.45
CA GLY A 132 -10.72 3.22 5.80
C GLY A 132 -11.43 4.38 6.52
N PHE A 133 -11.12 4.61 7.79
CA PHE A 133 -11.64 5.73 8.58
C PHE A 133 -10.94 7.05 8.27
N VAL A 134 -9.76 7.04 7.66
CA VAL A 134 -9.04 8.27 7.34
C VAL A 134 -9.66 8.93 6.12
N ILE A 135 -10.01 10.21 6.26
CA ILE A 135 -10.54 11.04 5.17
C ILE A 135 -9.40 11.98 4.73
N PRO A 136 -8.94 11.91 3.48
CA PRO A 136 -7.83 12.73 3.02
C PRO A 136 -8.25 14.20 2.90
N PRO A 137 -7.48 15.14 3.50
CA PRO A 137 -7.79 16.57 3.45
C PRO A 137 -7.42 17.23 2.11
N GLU A 138 -6.63 16.56 1.26
CA GLU A 138 -6.15 17.14 0.01
C GLU A 138 -7.21 17.12 -1.10
N LYS A 139 -7.78 18.30 -1.38
CA LYS A 139 -8.74 18.53 -2.47
C LYS A 139 -8.08 18.44 -3.86
#